data_AF-A0ABD0QG05-F1
#
_entry.id   AF-A0ABD0QG05-F1
#
_cell.length_a   1.000
_cell.length_b   1.000
_cell.length_c   1.000
_cell.angle_alpha   90.00
_cell.angle_beta   90.00
_cell.angle_gamma   90.00
#
_symmetry.space_group_name_H-M   'P 1'
#
loop_
_entity.id
_entity.type
_entity.pdbx_description
1 polymer ?
#
loop_
_entity_poly.entity_id
_entity_poly.type
_entity_poly.pdbx_seq_one_letter_code
_entity_poly.pdbx_strand_id
1 'polypeptide(L)'
;EITSLLPFSKISLDEYPDNKEIGTDLNAYIQYRINGSQNILNNISLNGKADPIIVGKVSSHLISRSQGSYLYLKLTLDLFEKGHLVIKSASYKVVPVSLSELYLLQCNMKFMTNSAFERAVPVLNVALASLHPMTDEQLFQALNAGSERGELLWDDFQQRMETLSCFLIKRRDKTR
;
A
#
# COMPACT_ATOMS: atom_id res chain seq x y z
N GLU A 1 -38.05 -15.82 10.35
CA GLU A 1 -39.24 -14.96 10.14
C GLU A 1 -39.27 -13.71 11.01
N ILE A 2 -38.85 -13.70 12.28
CA ILE A 2 -38.95 -12.50 13.12
C ILE A 2 -37.96 -11.38 12.73
N THR A 3 -36.80 -11.72 12.15
CA THR A 3 -35.76 -10.74 11.77
C THR A 3 -35.91 -10.19 10.34
N SER A 4 -36.80 -10.73 9.50
CA SER A 4 -36.99 -10.26 8.12
C SER A 4 -37.73 -8.93 8.00
N LEU A 5 -38.34 -8.45 9.10
CA LEU A 5 -39.00 -7.14 9.19
C LEU A 5 -38.04 -6.02 9.62
N LEU A 6 -36.83 -6.37 10.06
CA LEU A 6 -35.82 -5.38 10.40
C LEU A 6 -35.08 -4.98 9.11
N PRO A 7 -34.95 -3.68 8.79
CA PRO A 7 -34.17 -3.25 7.64
C PRO A 7 -32.73 -3.74 7.81
N PHE A 8 -32.34 -4.70 6.97
CA PHE A 8 -30.99 -5.21 6.94
C PHE A 8 -30.15 -4.28 6.05
N SER A 9 -29.41 -3.37 6.68
CA SER A 9 -28.47 -2.52 5.96
C SER A 9 -27.35 -3.38 5.38
N LYS A 10 -27.38 -3.59 4.06
CA LYS A 10 -26.31 -4.26 3.33
C LYS A 10 -25.29 -3.22 2.90
N ILE A 11 -24.04 -3.39 3.32
CA ILE A 11 -22.91 -2.65 2.75
C ILE A 11 -22.32 -3.56 1.68
N SER A 12 -22.25 -3.05 0.45
CA SER A 12 -21.69 -3.75 -0.71
C SER A 12 -20.58 -2.87 -1.28
N LEU A 13 -19.34 -3.36 -1.20
CA LEU A 13 -18.17 -2.68 -1.77
C LEU A 13 -17.86 -3.14 -3.20
N ASP A 14 -18.54 -4.21 -3.65
CA ASP A 14 -18.33 -4.83 -4.96
C ASP A 14 -19.09 -4.10 -6.09
N GLU A 15 -19.97 -3.17 -5.73
CA GLU A 15 -20.81 -2.39 -6.65
C GLU A 15 -20.06 -1.18 -7.24
N TYR A 16 -18.78 -1.33 -7.60
CA TYR A 16 -18.03 -0.30 -8.32
C TYR A 16 -18.02 -0.63 -9.84
N PRO A 17 -18.26 0.32 -10.75
CA PRO A 17 -18.36 1.78 -10.54
C PRO A 17 -19.78 2.32 -10.28
N ASP A 18 -20.80 1.46 -10.18
CA ASP A 18 -22.21 1.89 -10.16
C ASP A 18 -22.64 2.60 -8.87
N ASN A 19 -21.99 2.28 -7.74
CA ASN A 19 -22.24 2.88 -6.45
C ASN A 19 -21.55 4.26 -6.33
N LYS A 20 -22.36 5.32 -6.39
CA LYS A 20 -21.90 6.71 -6.27
C LYS A 20 -21.27 7.02 -4.91
N GLU A 21 -21.67 6.34 -3.84
CA GLU A 21 -21.11 6.54 -2.50
C GLU A 21 -19.63 6.18 -2.48
N ILE A 22 -19.22 5.11 -3.19
CA ILE A 22 -17.81 4.74 -3.32
C ILE A 22 -17.01 5.89 -3.95
N GLY A 23 -17.52 6.50 -5.03
CA GLY A 23 -16.87 7.65 -5.66
C GLY A 23 -16.73 8.86 -4.73
N THR A 24 -17.78 9.15 -3.95
CA THR A 24 -17.80 10.23 -2.96
C THR A 24 -16.78 9.99 -1.85
N ASP A 25 -16.74 8.78 -1.33
CA ASP A 25 -15.84 8.33 -0.26
C ASP A 25 -14.37 8.40 -0.71
N LEU A 26 -14.06 7.91 -1.91
CA LEU A 26 -12.72 8.01 -2.50
C LEU A 26 -12.29 9.47 -2.67
N ASN A 27 -13.18 10.33 -3.15
CA ASN A 27 -12.90 11.76 -3.30
C ASN A 27 -12.67 12.42 -1.94
N ALA A 28 -13.52 12.15 -0.95
CA ALA A 28 -13.39 12.68 0.41
C ALA A 28 -12.04 12.28 1.03
N TYR A 29 -11.61 11.03 0.83
CA TYR A 29 -10.31 10.55 1.27
C TYR A 29 -9.15 11.29 0.61
N ILE A 30 -9.21 11.49 -0.72
CA ILE A 30 -8.19 12.26 -1.45
C ILE A 30 -8.11 13.69 -0.94
N GLN A 31 -9.25 14.37 -0.79
CA GLN A 31 -9.29 15.75 -0.28
C GLN A 31 -8.74 15.83 1.14
N TYR A 32 -9.12 14.91 2.02
CA TYR A 32 -8.57 14.82 3.38
C TYR A 32 -7.04 14.71 3.37
N ARG A 33 -6.48 13.83 2.54
CA ARG A 33 -5.02 13.63 2.43
C ARG A 33 -4.31 14.86 1.87
N ILE A 34 -4.84 15.47 0.81
CA ILE A 34 -4.27 16.68 0.19
C ILE A 34 -4.28 17.84 1.18
N ASN A 35 -5.41 18.08 1.86
CA ASN A 35 -5.54 19.15 2.83
C ASN A 35 -4.69 18.92 4.09
N GLY A 36 -4.43 17.67 4.44
CA GLY A 36 -3.59 17.30 5.58
C GLY A 36 -2.08 17.35 5.32
N SER A 37 -1.63 17.49 4.06
CA SER A 37 -0.21 17.38 3.72
C SER A 37 0.20 18.33 2.59
N GLN A 38 0.94 19.37 2.94
CA GLN A 38 1.49 20.33 1.97
C GLN A 38 2.44 19.66 0.98
N ASN A 39 3.12 18.58 1.38
CA ASN A 39 3.99 17.80 0.49
C ASN A 39 3.19 17.15 -0.65
N ILE A 40 2.03 16.58 -0.34
CA ILE A 40 1.13 16.04 -1.38
C ILE A 40 0.74 17.17 -2.33
N LEU A 41 0.27 18.31 -1.79
CA LEU A 41 -0.17 19.45 -2.61
C LEU A 41 0.94 19.95 -3.55
N ASN A 42 2.16 20.08 -3.04
CA ASN A 42 3.32 20.51 -3.83
C ASN A 42 3.65 19.51 -4.95
N ASN A 43 3.58 18.21 -4.66
CA ASN A 43 3.96 17.16 -5.60
C ASN A 43 2.87 16.84 -6.64
N ILE A 44 1.62 17.28 -6.44
CA ILE A 44 0.56 17.18 -7.46
C ILE A 44 0.38 18.48 -8.28
N SER A 45 0.94 19.60 -7.82
CA SER A 45 0.83 20.90 -8.48
C SER A 45 1.71 20.99 -9.72
N LEU A 46 1.16 21.43 -10.85
CA LEU A 46 1.93 21.71 -12.06
C LEU A 46 2.59 23.10 -11.93
N ASN A 47 3.90 23.18 -12.13
CA ASN A 47 4.68 24.43 -12.09
C ASN A 47 4.56 25.21 -10.77
N GLY A 48 4.34 24.52 -9.64
CA GLY A 48 4.29 25.14 -8.32
C GLY A 48 3.03 25.97 -8.03
N LYS A 49 2.04 25.98 -8.93
CA LYS A 49 0.75 26.63 -8.70
C LYS A 49 -0.30 25.57 -8.35
N ALA A 50 -0.72 25.57 -7.08
CA ALA A 50 -1.83 24.78 -6.58
C ALA A 50 -3.16 25.38 -7.06
N ASP A 51 -3.46 25.23 -8.35
CA ASP A 51 -4.76 25.61 -8.92
C ASP A 51 -5.81 24.55 -8.54
N PRO A 52 -6.93 24.93 -7.90
CA PRO A 52 -8.03 24.02 -7.57
C PRO A 52 -8.51 23.17 -8.77
N ILE A 53 -8.44 23.71 -9.98
CA ILE A 53 -8.83 22.99 -11.21
C ILE A 53 -7.85 21.84 -11.48
N ILE A 54 -6.56 22.05 -11.27
CA ILE A 54 -5.52 21.04 -11.49
C ILE A 54 -5.63 19.94 -10.43
N VAL A 55 -5.83 20.33 -9.17
CA VAL A 55 -6.05 19.40 -8.06
C VAL A 55 -7.31 18.56 -8.30
N GLY A 56 -8.39 19.16 -8.79
CA GLY A 56 -9.60 18.45 -9.19
C GLY A 56 -9.35 17.41 -10.29
N LYS A 57 -8.59 17.76 -11.34
CA LYS A 57 -8.23 16.81 -12.42
C LYS A 57 -7.39 15.64 -11.93
N VAL A 58 -6.41 15.89 -11.05
CA VAL A 58 -5.59 14.83 -10.44
C VAL A 58 -6.48 13.92 -9.57
N SER A 59 -7.37 14.50 -8.77
CA SER A 59 -8.29 13.73 -7.92
C SER A 59 -9.18 12.81 -8.76
N SER A 60 -9.79 13.33 -9.84
CA SER A 60 -10.58 12.52 -10.77
C SER A 60 -9.76 11.41 -11.43
N HIS A 61 -8.50 11.68 -11.79
CA HIS A 61 -7.61 10.66 -12.33
C HIS A 61 -7.34 9.54 -11.31
N LEU A 62 -7.02 9.89 -10.06
CA LEU A 62 -6.74 8.93 -9.00
C LEU A 62 -7.99 8.08 -8.67
N ILE A 63 -9.19 8.67 -8.63
CA ILE A 63 -10.44 7.93 -8.44
C ILE A 63 -10.62 6.91 -9.56
N SER A 64 -10.51 7.34 -10.81
CA SER A 64 -10.64 6.45 -11.97
C SER A 64 -9.60 5.32 -11.95
N ARG A 65 -8.36 5.59 -11.55
CA ARG A 65 -7.30 4.57 -11.44
C ARG A 65 -7.47 3.64 -10.26
N SER A 66 -8.07 4.10 -9.17
CA SER A 66 -8.23 3.30 -7.95
C SER A 66 -9.14 2.10 -8.14
N GLN A 67 -10.10 2.16 -9.07
CA GLN A 67 -11.10 1.10 -9.28
C GLN A 67 -11.80 0.70 -7.96
N GLY A 68 -12.14 1.67 -7.11
CA GLY A 68 -12.72 1.39 -5.78
C GLY A 68 -11.70 1.11 -4.67
N SER A 69 -10.42 0.93 -4.99
CA SER A 69 -9.39 0.52 -4.03
C SER A 69 -8.85 1.69 -3.20
N TYR A 70 -9.30 1.75 -1.95
CA TYR A 70 -8.71 2.62 -0.93
C TYR A 70 -7.22 2.35 -0.70
N LEU A 71 -6.80 1.09 -0.79
CA LEU A 71 -5.41 0.71 -0.62
C LEU A 71 -4.54 1.34 -1.71
N TYR A 72 -5.00 1.30 -2.97
CA TYR A 72 -4.32 1.95 -4.08
C TYR A 72 -4.15 3.45 -3.83
N LEU A 73 -5.22 4.15 -3.44
CA LEU A 73 -5.17 5.58 -3.14
C LEU A 73 -4.21 5.89 -2.00
N LYS A 74 -4.31 5.14 -0.90
CA LYS A 74 -3.46 5.31 0.26
C LYS A 74 -1.98 5.18 -0.10
N LEU A 75 -1.60 4.10 -0.78
CA LEU A 75 -0.21 3.87 -1.18
C LEU A 75 0.28 4.92 -2.18
N THR A 76 -0.56 5.33 -3.14
CA THR A 76 -0.21 6.36 -4.12
C THR A 76 0.00 7.72 -3.47
N LEU A 77 -0.90 8.12 -2.56
CA LEU A 77 -0.80 9.38 -1.82
C LEU A 77 0.38 9.38 -0.84
N ASP A 78 0.71 8.24 -0.23
CA ASP A 78 1.93 8.09 0.58
C ASP A 78 3.21 8.32 -0.26
N LEU A 79 3.22 7.92 -1.53
CA LEU A 79 4.35 8.17 -2.42
C LEU A 79 4.44 9.65 -2.84
N PHE A 80 3.31 10.33 -3.07
CA PHE A 80 3.30 11.78 -3.26
C PHE A 80 3.78 12.50 -2.01
N GLU A 81 3.32 12.10 -0.83
CA GLU A 81 3.71 12.70 0.44
C GLU A 81 5.21 12.61 0.71
N LYS A 82 5.83 11.50 0.34
CA LYS A 82 7.29 11.27 0.45
C LYS A 82 8.10 11.86 -0.70
N GLY A 83 7.46 12.45 -1.72
CA GLY A 83 8.13 13.00 -2.90
C GLY A 83 8.67 11.96 -3.89
N HIS A 84 8.22 10.71 -3.79
CA HIS A 84 8.57 9.65 -4.73
C HIS A 84 7.75 9.69 -6.02
N LEU A 85 6.56 10.30 -5.96
CA LEU A 85 5.78 10.67 -7.13
C LEU A 85 5.66 12.19 -7.22
N VAL A 86 5.82 12.73 -8.42
CA VAL A 86 5.65 14.16 -8.72
C VAL A 86 4.97 14.31 -10.07
N ILE A 87 3.83 15.01 -10.11
CA ILE A 87 3.12 15.32 -11.35
C ILE A 87 3.89 16.41 -12.12
N LYS A 88 4.42 16.04 -13.28
CA LYS A 88 5.15 16.97 -14.18
C LYS A 88 4.39 17.32 -15.46
N SER A 89 3.30 16.61 -15.77
CA SER A 89 2.47 16.88 -16.94
C SER A 89 1.04 16.40 -16.73
N ALA A 90 0.11 16.90 -17.54
CA ALA A 90 -1.29 16.50 -17.53
C ALA A 90 -1.55 15.06 -18.05
N SER A 91 -0.51 14.33 -18.46
CA SER A 91 -0.64 12.92 -18.88
C SER A 91 -0.71 11.93 -17.72
N TYR A 92 -0.29 12.37 -16.52
CA TYR A 92 -0.26 11.56 -15.29
C TYR A 92 0.47 10.21 -15.40
N LYS A 93 1.34 10.02 -16.41
CA LYS A 93 2.09 8.77 -16.65
C LYS A 93 2.95 8.29 -15.48
N VAL A 94 3.27 9.17 -14.55
CA VAL A 94 4.04 8.85 -13.34
C VAL A 94 3.21 8.07 -12.33
N VAL A 95 1.87 8.16 -12.39
CA VAL A 95 0.96 7.47 -11.48
C VAL A 95 0.86 6.00 -11.91
N PRO A 96 1.20 5.03 -11.04
CA PRO A 96 1.08 3.60 -11.35
C PRO A 96 -0.35 3.22 -11.72
N VAL A 97 -0.55 2.33 -12.69
CA VAL A 97 -1.90 1.97 -13.16
C VAL A 97 -2.56 0.82 -12.38
N SER A 98 -1.83 0.18 -11.47
CA SER A 98 -2.32 -0.93 -10.66
C SER A 98 -1.62 -1.02 -9.29
N LEU A 99 -2.21 -1.82 -8.38
CA LEU A 99 -1.54 -2.20 -7.13
C LEU A 99 -0.22 -2.93 -7.38
N SER A 100 -0.15 -3.77 -8.40
CA SER A 100 1.07 -4.52 -8.74
C SER A 100 2.23 -3.57 -9.09
N GLU A 101 1.95 -2.51 -9.88
CA GLU A 101 2.96 -1.50 -10.19
C GLU A 101 3.37 -0.66 -8.97
N LEU A 102 2.43 -0.36 -8.06
CA LEU A 102 2.75 0.30 -6.79
C LEU A 102 3.69 -0.56 -5.94
N TYR A 103 3.39 -1.85 -5.78
CA TYR A 103 4.24 -2.76 -5.03
C TYR A 103 5.61 -2.93 -5.68
N LEU A 104 5.65 -3.06 -7.02
CA LEU A 104 6.92 -3.12 -7.75
C LEU A 104 7.77 -1.85 -7.52
N LEU A 105 7.16 -0.66 -7.61
CA LEU A 105 7.84 0.60 -7.34
C LEU A 105 8.38 0.66 -5.91
N GLN A 106 7.55 0.29 -4.92
CA GLN A 106 7.98 0.24 -3.52
C GLN A 106 9.11 -0.76 -3.28
N CYS A 107 9.06 -1.94 -3.92
CA CYS A 107 10.14 -2.91 -3.88
C CYS A 107 11.43 -2.35 -4.49
N ASN A 108 11.37 -1.74 -5.67
CA ASN A 108 12.54 -1.13 -6.32
C ASN A 108 13.18 -0.04 -5.47
N MET A 109 12.38 0.74 -4.75
CA MET A 109 12.89 1.77 -3.85
C MET A 109 13.44 1.20 -2.54
N LYS A 110 12.86 0.11 -2.04
CA LYS A 110 13.32 -0.53 -0.80
C LYS A 110 14.55 -1.40 -1.01
N PHE A 111 14.66 -2.03 -2.17
CA PHE A 111 15.72 -2.95 -2.55
C PHE A 111 16.47 -2.39 -3.77
N MET A 112 17.51 -1.59 -3.50
CA MET A 112 18.30 -0.93 -4.54
C MET A 112 19.11 -1.90 -5.42
N THR A 113 19.30 -3.14 -4.98
CA THR A 113 20.01 -4.18 -5.74
C THR A 113 19.22 -5.50 -5.68
N ASN A 114 19.38 -6.32 -6.72
CA ASN A 114 18.82 -7.68 -6.73
C ASN A 114 19.30 -8.48 -5.51
N SER A 115 20.57 -8.36 -5.14
CA SER A 115 21.11 -9.03 -3.94
C SER A 115 20.44 -8.60 -2.63
N ALA A 116 19.99 -7.34 -2.52
CA ALA A 116 19.24 -6.90 -1.36
C ALA A 116 17.85 -7.55 -1.29
N PHE A 117 17.18 -7.69 -2.44
CA PHE A 117 15.90 -8.38 -2.54
C PHE A 117 16.02 -9.88 -2.27
N GLU A 118 17.02 -10.56 -2.85
CA GLU A 118 17.28 -12.00 -2.65
C GLU A 118 17.44 -12.37 -1.16
N ARG A 119 18.00 -11.47 -0.34
CA ARG A 119 18.08 -11.69 1.12
C ARG A 119 16.72 -11.67 1.81
N ALA A 120 15.73 -10.97 1.27
CA ALA A 120 14.38 -10.85 1.82
C ALA A 120 13.42 -11.93 1.29
N VAL A 121 13.70 -12.51 0.12
CA VAL A 121 12.88 -13.54 -0.54
C VAL A 121 12.51 -14.71 0.39
N PRO A 122 13.44 -15.30 1.17
CA PRO A 122 13.08 -16.42 2.06
C PRO A 122 12.00 -16.05 3.08
N VAL A 123 12.08 -14.84 3.66
CA VAL A 123 11.11 -14.35 4.65
C VAL A 123 9.74 -14.17 3.98
N LEU A 124 9.72 -13.56 2.79
CA LEU A 124 8.49 -13.36 2.02
C LEU A 124 7.85 -14.70 1.63
N ASN A 125 8.65 -15.68 1.21
CA ASN A 125 8.15 -17.02 0.86
C ASN A 125 7.48 -17.70 2.06
N VAL A 126 8.10 -17.67 3.23
CA VAL A 126 7.51 -18.23 4.45
C VAL A 126 6.23 -17.49 4.82
N ALA A 127 6.22 -16.15 4.79
CA ALA A 127 5.03 -15.36 5.10
C ALA A 127 3.87 -15.65 4.13
N LEU A 128 4.14 -15.73 2.83
CA LEU A 128 3.13 -16.02 1.79
C LEU A 128 2.62 -17.46 1.83
N ALA A 129 3.48 -18.41 2.19
CA ALA A 129 3.09 -19.82 2.32
C ALA A 129 2.34 -20.11 3.63
N SER A 130 2.46 -19.25 4.63
CA SER A 130 1.82 -19.45 5.93
C SER A 130 0.31 -19.24 5.87
N LEU A 131 -0.44 -20.13 6.52
CA LEU A 131 -1.91 -20.05 6.60
C LEU A 131 -2.39 -19.06 7.66
N HIS A 132 -1.51 -18.70 8.60
CA HIS A 132 -1.83 -17.85 9.74
C HIS A 132 -0.67 -16.89 10.00
N PRO A 133 -0.95 -15.67 10.48
CA PRO A 133 0.08 -14.75 10.94
C PRO A 133 1.01 -15.42 11.95
N MET A 134 2.31 -15.14 11.85
CA MET A 134 3.34 -15.75 12.69
C MET A 134 4.08 -14.71 13.50
N THR A 135 4.59 -15.08 14.67
CA THR A 135 5.50 -14.23 15.43
C THR A 135 6.87 -14.17 14.76
N ASP A 136 7.68 -13.17 15.13
CA ASP A 136 9.06 -13.03 14.63
C ASP A 136 9.88 -14.31 14.96
N GLU A 137 9.64 -14.94 16.11
CA GLU A 137 10.28 -16.20 16.51
C GLU A 137 9.84 -17.40 15.65
N GLN A 138 8.55 -17.49 15.34
CA GLN A 138 8.02 -18.56 14.47
C GLN A 138 8.55 -18.43 13.04
N LEU A 139 8.61 -17.21 12.51
CA LEU A 139 9.22 -16.92 11.21
C LEU A 139 10.69 -17.34 11.18
N PHE A 140 11.46 -16.97 12.21
CA PHE A 140 12.87 -17.35 12.32
C PHE A 140 13.08 -18.87 12.37
N GLN A 141 12.27 -19.57 13.18
CA GLN A 141 12.32 -21.03 13.27
C GLN A 141 11.96 -21.69 11.94
N ALA A 142 10.91 -21.21 11.26
CA ALA A 142 10.49 -21.72 9.96
C ALA A 142 11.57 -21.56 8.89
N LEU A 143 12.28 -20.43 8.89
CA LEU A 143 13.40 -20.18 7.96
C LEU A 143 14.59 -21.12 8.22
N ASN A 144 14.88 -21.41 9.48
CA ASN A 144 16.01 -22.27 9.86
C ASN A 144 15.66 -23.77 9.87
N ALA A 145 14.38 -24.15 9.81
CA ALA A 145 13.94 -25.54 9.92
C ALA A 145 14.52 -26.48 8.85
N GLY A 146 14.90 -25.95 7.69
CA GLY A 146 15.51 -26.71 6.60
C GLY A 146 17.03 -26.86 6.66
N SER A 147 17.71 -26.29 7.66
CA SER A 147 19.17 -26.29 7.77
C SER A 147 19.63 -27.05 9.01
N GLU A 148 20.50 -28.05 8.83
CA GLU A 148 21.06 -28.84 9.94
C GLU A 148 21.90 -28.00 10.93
N ARG A 149 22.35 -26.80 10.53
CA ARG A 149 23.16 -25.90 11.39
C ARG A 149 22.60 -24.49 11.59
N GLY A 150 21.40 -24.18 11.08
CA GLY A 150 20.79 -22.86 11.22
C GLY A 150 21.68 -21.76 10.68
N GLU A 151 21.76 -21.62 9.35
CA GLU A 151 22.64 -20.63 8.71
C GLU A 151 22.27 -19.17 9.01
N LEU A 152 21.01 -18.89 9.37
CA LEU A 152 20.54 -17.53 9.64
C LEU A 152 20.61 -17.20 11.13
N LEU A 153 21.48 -16.26 11.49
CA LEU A 153 21.56 -15.71 12.84
C LEU A 153 20.36 -14.79 13.13
N TRP A 154 20.00 -14.68 14.42
CA TRP A 154 18.87 -13.87 14.85
C TRP A 154 19.02 -12.39 14.48
N ASP A 155 20.22 -11.82 14.64
CA ASP A 155 20.48 -10.41 14.31
C ASP A 155 20.33 -10.14 12.81
N ASP A 156 20.82 -11.05 11.97
CA ASP A 156 20.64 -10.99 10.51
C ASP A 156 19.16 -11.10 10.12
N PHE A 157 18.41 -11.97 10.81
CA PHE A 157 16.97 -12.08 10.64
C PHE A 157 16.26 -10.77 11.02
N GLN A 158 16.60 -10.18 12.17
CA GLN A 158 16.01 -8.92 12.60
C GLN A 158 16.27 -7.79 11.60
N GLN A 159 17.47 -7.70 11.03
CA GLN A 159 17.78 -6.73 9.98
C GLN A 159 16.94 -6.93 8.71
N ARG A 160 16.69 -8.19 8.32
CA ARG A 160 15.78 -8.53 7.21
C ARG A 160 14.34 -8.13 7.54
N MET A 161 13.88 -8.39 8.76
CA MET A 161 12.54 -8.00 9.22
C MET A 161 12.34 -6.49 9.28
N GLU A 162 13.36 -5.73 9.70
CA GLU A 162 13.34 -4.27 9.67
C GLU A 162 13.24 -3.73 8.24
N THR A 163 13.98 -4.35 7.32
CA THR A 163 13.89 -4.04 5.89
C THR A 163 12.48 -4.36 5.36
N LEU A 164 11.83 -5.40 5.84
CA LEU A 164 10.48 -5.79 5.41
C LEU A 164 9.35 -5.08 6.17
N SER A 165 9.65 -4.20 7.11
CA SER A 165 8.64 -3.55 7.98
C SER A 165 7.54 -2.77 7.23
N CYS A 166 7.79 -2.33 6.00
CA CYS A 166 6.79 -1.67 5.16
C CYS A 166 5.83 -2.64 4.45
N PHE A 167 6.16 -3.93 4.42
CA PHE A 167 5.37 -4.99 3.79
C PHE A 167 4.77 -5.95 4.83
N LEU A 168 5.56 -6.37 5.82
CA LEU A 168 5.16 -7.25 6.91
C LEU A 168 4.85 -6.42 8.16
N ILE A 169 3.59 -6.02 8.31
CA ILE A 169 3.15 -5.13 9.38
C ILE A 169 3.01 -5.88 10.70
N LYS A 170 3.71 -5.43 11.74
CA LYS A 170 3.57 -6.00 13.09
C LYS A 170 2.20 -5.67 13.67
N ARG A 171 1.43 -6.70 13.98
CA ARG A 171 0.11 -6.63 14.61
C ARG A 171 0.23 -6.44 16.12
N ARG A 172 -0.88 -6.08 16.77
CA ARG A 172 -0.96 -5.86 18.24
C ARG A 172 -0.68 -7.13 19.03
N ASP A 173 -1.02 -8.29 18.47
CA ASP A 173 -0.75 -9.62 19.00
C ASP A 173 0.71 -10.09 18.76
N LYS A 174 1.58 -9.20 18.23
CA LYS A 174 2.99 -9.42 17.89
C LYS A 174 3.24 -10.36 16.70
N THR A 175 2.20 -10.74 15.95
CA THR A 175 2.35 -11.48 14.69
C THR A 175 2.54 -10.52 13.49
N ARG A 176 2.89 -11.07 12.33
CA ARG A 176 2.96 -10.35 11.04
C ARG A 176 2.22 -11.10 9.96
#